data_AF-A0A7X7RLV4-F1
#
_entry.id   AF-A0A7X7RLV4-F1
#
_cell.length_a   1.000
_cell.length_b   1.000
_cell.length_c   1.000
_cell.angle_alpha   90.00
_cell.angle_beta   90.00
_cell.angle_gamma   90.00
#
_symmetry.space_group_name_H-M   'P 1'
#
loop_
_entity.id
_entity.type
_entity.pdbx_description
1 polymer ?
#
loop_
_entity_poly.entity_id
_entity_poly.type
_entity_poly.pdbx_seq_one_letter_code
_entity_poly.pdbx_strand_id
1 'polypeptide(L)'
;MRESCKECACKHIAQARVLLLEKAKGYPEHYWFAMGHLAEAEDELVKDFPEETALVRAERLKLQKDRSYEVPFAGLIKAICNETGG
;
A
#
# COMPACT_ATOMS: atom_id res chain seq x y z
N MET A 1 -9.09 -15.80 -8.69
CA MET A 1 -9.05 -14.35 -8.39
C MET A 1 -9.67 -14.17 -7.01
N ARG A 2 -8.92 -13.64 -6.03
CA ARG A 2 -9.37 -13.49 -4.63
C ARG A 2 -10.58 -12.55 -4.54
N GLU A 3 -11.47 -12.73 -3.56
CA GLU A 3 -12.56 -11.77 -3.29
C GLU A 3 -11.96 -10.47 -2.76
N SER A 4 -12.62 -9.33 -3.04
CA SER A 4 -12.09 -8.06 -2.56
C SER A 4 -12.29 -7.90 -1.05
N CYS A 5 -11.27 -7.38 -0.37
CA CYS A 5 -11.27 -7.20 1.08
C CYS A 5 -10.46 -5.96 1.48
N LYS A 6 -11.16 -4.90 1.89
CA LYS A 6 -10.55 -3.64 2.34
C LYS A 6 -9.58 -3.82 3.52
N GLU A 7 -9.94 -4.68 4.48
CA GLU A 7 -9.08 -4.99 5.63
C GLU A 7 -7.79 -5.69 5.21
N CYS A 8 -7.86 -6.63 4.26
CA CYS A 8 -6.67 -7.28 3.71
C CYS A 8 -5.80 -6.25 2.96
N ALA A 9 -6.40 -5.38 2.14
CA ALA A 9 -5.67 -4.29 1.49
C ALA A 9 -4.94 -3.40 2.50
N CYS A 10 -5.61 -2.96 3.58
CA CYS A 10 -4.98 -2.15 4.62
C CYS A 10 -3.87 -2.90 5.37
N LYS A 11 -4.02 -4.21 5.62
CA LYS A 11 -2.95 -5.05 6.17
C LYS A 11 -1.72 -5.04 5.27
N HIS A 12 -1.88 -5.23 3.97
CA HIS A 12 -0.77 -5.18 3.02
C HIS A 12 -0.13 -3.77 2.95
N ILE A 13 -0.93 -2.71 2.97
CA ILE A 13 -0.45 -1.32 3.03
C ILE A 13 0.36 -1.06 4.31
N ALA A 14 -0.09 -1.55 5.46
CA ALA A 14 0.63 -1.43 6.73
C ALA A 14 1.97 -2.20 6.70
N GLN A 15 1.98 -3.40 6.13
CA GLN A 15 3.20 -4.20 5.94
C GLN A 15 4.21 -3.46 5.05
N ALA A 16 3.76 -2.85 3.95
CA ALA A 16 4.60 -2.05 3.06
C ALA A 16 5.26 -0.87 3.79
N ARG A 17 4.53 -0.19 4.69
CA ARG A 17 5.08 0.89 5.53
C ARG A 17 6.23 0.40 6.40
N VAL A 18 6.05 -0.72 7.10
CA VAL A 18 7.08 -1.29 7.98
C VAL A 18 8.35 -1.59 7.18
N LEU A 19 8.20 -2.22 6.02
CA LEU A 19 9.32 -2.58 5.15
C LEU A 19 10.06 -1.36 4.60
N LEU A 20 9.37 -0.27 4.26
CA LEU A 20 10.05 0.97 3.86
C LEU A 20 10.81 1.64 5.02
N LEU A 21 10.28 1.56 6.25
CA LEU A 21 11.00 2.03 7.44
C LEU A 21 12.26 1.19 7.70
N GLU A 22 12.19 -0.12 7.48
CA GLU A 22 13.35 -1.01 7.59
C GLU A 22 14.36 -0.77 6.46
N LYS A 23 13.90 -0.52 5.23
CA LYS A 23 14.77 -0.07 4.14
C LYS A 23 15.58 1.16 4.54
N ALA A 24 14.95 2.13 5.21
CA ALA A 24 15.64 3.32 5.73
C ALA A 24 16.68 3.02 6.84
N LYS A 25 16.58 1.86 7.51
CA LYS A 25 17.53 1.39 8.54
C LYS A 25 18.68 0.54 7.98
N GLY A 26 18.74 0.32 6.67
CA GLY A 26 19.84 -0.42 6.03
C GLY A 26 19.46 -1.78 5.44
N TYR A 27 18.18 -2.06 5.24
CA TYR A 27 17.68 -3.28 4.56
C TYR A 27 17.16 -2.95 3.15
N PRO A 28 18.05 -2.64 2.16
CA PRO A 28 17.64 -2.09 0.87
C PRO A 28 16.69 -2.99 0.08
N GLU A 29 16.76 -4.30 0.25
CA GLU A 29 15.89 -5.30 -0.38
C GLU A 29 14.43 -5.22 0.10
N HIS A 30 14.17 -4.69 1.30
CA HIS A 30 12.80 -4.49 1.80
C HIS A 30 11.99 -3.52 0.93
N TYR A 31 12.65 -2.70 0.10
CA TYR A 31 11.96 -1.94 -0.94
C TYR A 31 11.13 -2.84 -1.87
N TRP A 32 11.68 -3.97 -2.32
CA TRP A 32 10.97 -4.87 -3.22
C TRP A 32 9.82 -5.59 -2.53
N PHE A 33 9.99 -5.94 -1.25
CA PHE A 33 8.90 -6.51 -0.45
C PHE A 33 7.77 -5.50 -0.25
N ALA A 34 8.09 -4.23 0.03
CA ALA A 34 7.10 -3.17 0.13
C ALA A 34 6.33 -2.97 -1.18
N MET A 35 7.04 -2.96 -2.32
CA MET A 35 6.42 -2.89 -3.65
C MET A 35 5.49 -4.07 -3.92
N GLY A 36 5.86 -5.27 -3.49
CA GLY A 36 5.02 -6.47 -3.57
C GLY A 36 3.73 -6.31 -2.77
N HIS A 37 3.81 -5.89 -1.51
CA HIS A 37 2.61 -5.69 -0.69
C HIS A 37 1.71 -4.57 -1.21
N LEU A 38 2.24 -3.49 -1.78
CA LEU A 38 1.40 -2.48 -2.43
C LEU A 38 0.68 -3.06 -3.67
N ALA A 39 1.29 -3.98 -4.41
CA ALA A 39 0.64 -4.68 -5.52
C ALA A 39 -0.42 -5.69 -5.02
N GLU A 40 -0.15 -6.42 -3.95
CA GLU A 40 -1.15 -7.28 -3.31
C GLU A 40 -2.36 -6.47 -2.82
N ALA A 41 -2.13 -5.28 -2.25
CA ALA A 41 -3.22 -4.39 -1.85
C ALA A 41 -4.10 -3.94 -3.03
N GLU A 42 -3.53 -3.76 -4.23
CA GLU A 42 -4.32 -3.53 -5.45
C GLU A 42 -5.20 -4.73 -5.80
N ASP A 43 -4.63 -5.95 -5.74
CA ASP A 43 -5.34 -7.19 -6.05
C ASP A 43 -6.48 -7.48 -5.06
N GLU A 44 -6.33 -7.09 -3.79
CA GLU A 44 -7.41 -7.16 -2.79
C GLU A 44 -8.57 -6.19 -3.08
N LEU A 45 -8.40 -5.20 -3.97
CA LEU A 45 -9.41 -4.16 -4.21
C LEU A 45 -10.01 -4.22 -5.62
N VAL A 46 -9.28 -4.76 -6.59
CA VAL A 46 -9.53 -4.55 -8.03
C VAL A 46 -10.92 -4.95 -8.54
N LYS A 47 -11.59 -5.91 -7.90
CA LYS A 47 -12.92 -6.37 -8.35
C LYS A 47 -14.02 -5.40 -7.93
N ASP A 48 -14.06 -5.06 -6.65
CA ASP A 48 -15.21 -4.40 -6.05
C ASP A 48 -14.95 -2.92 -5.71
N PHE A 49 -13.69 -2.50 -5.68
CA PHE A 49 -13.24 -1.18 -5.22
C PHE A 49 -12.23 -0.53 -6.20
N PRO A 50 -12.61 -0.29 -7.47
CA PRO A 50 -11.68 0.17 -8.51
C PRO A 50 -11.12 1.58 -8.24
N GLU A 51 -11.87 2.45 -7.56
CA GLU A 51 -11.39 3.78 -7.17
C GLU A 51 -10.28 3.68 -6.12
N GLU A 52 -10.48 2.86 -5.10
CA GLU A 52 -9.48 2.56 -4.08
C GLU A 52 -8.25 1.85 -4.67
N THR A 53 -8.44 0.92 -5.61
CA THR A 53 -7.33 0.31 -6.36
C THR A 53 -6.51 1.37 -7.07
N ALA A 54 -7.16 2.35 -7.71
CA ALA A 54 -6.46 3.43 -8.41
C ALA A 54 -5.64 4.31 -7.45
N LEU A 55 -6.13 4.55 -6.22
CA LEU A 55 -5.38 5.27 -5.19
C LEU A 55 -4.10 4.53 -4.80
N VAL A 56 -4.19 3.25 -4.45
CA VAL A 56 -3.01 2.42 -4.09
C VAL A 56 -2.02 2.38 -5.24
N ARG A 57 -2.52 2.17 -6.46
CA ARG A 57 -1.70 2.11 -7.67
C ARG A 57 -0.96 3.40 -7.96
N ALA A 58 -1.64 4.54 -7.83
CA ALA A 58 -1.03 5.85 -8.04
C ALA A 58 0.16 6.06 -7.08
N GLU A 59 -0.03 5.73 -5.80
CA GLU A 59 1.02 5.86 -4.80
C GLU A 59 2.18 4.88 -5.01
N ARG A 60 1.89 3.61 -5.38
CA ARG A 60 2.92 2.63 -5.72
C ARG A 60 3.76 3.07 -6.93
N LEU A 61 3.13 3.64 -7.96
CA LEU A 61 3.84 4.11 -9.16
C LEU A 61 4.72 5.34 -8.86
N LYS A 62 4.29 6.24 -7.99
CA LYS A 62 5.13 7.37 -7.51
C LYS A 62 6.37 6.83 -6.80
N LEU A 63 6.21 5.88 -5.89
CA LEU A 63 7.32 5.21 -5.20
C LEU A 63 8.25 4.45 -6.17
N GLN A 64 7.68 3.81 -7.20
CA GLN A 64 8.46 3.11 -8.21
C GLN A 64 9.35 4.06 -9.02
N LYS A 65 8.80 5.23 -9.38
CA LYS A 65 9.50 6.26 -10.13
C LYS A 65 10.56 6.96 -9.29
N ASP A 66 10.25 7.22 -8.02
CA ASP A 66 11.14 7.87 -7.07
C ASP A 66 11.20 7.09 -5.76
N ARG A 67 12.34 6.42 -5.54
CA ARG A 67 12.56 5.59 -4.34
C ARG A 67 12.68 6.38 -3.04
N SER A 68 12.76 7.71 -3.12
CA SER A 68 12.74 8.62 -1.99
C SER A 68 11.35 9.18 -1.68
N TYR A 69 10.36 8.91 -2.54
CA TYR A 69 8.99 9.33 -2.33
C TYR A 69 8.41 8.78 -1.03
N GLU A 70 7.83 9.67 -0.22
CA GLU A 70 7.13 9.31 1.00
C GLU A 70 5.66 9.02 0.69
N VAL A 71 5.31 7.73 0.67
CA VAL A 71 3.93 7.29 0.50
C VAL A 71 3.08 7.76 1.69
N PRO A 72 1.93 8.42 1.47
CA PRO A 72 1.04 8.91 2.53
C PRO A 72 0.20 7.77 3.14
N PHE A 73 0.86 6.79 3.77
CA PHE A 73 0.24 5.56 4.28
C PHE A 73 -1.00 5.77 5.16
N ALA A 74 -0.96 6.74 6.07
CA ALA A 74 -2.11 7.04 6.93
C ALA A 74 -3.31 7.58 6.13
N GLY A 75 -3.05 8.38 5.10
CA GLY A 75 -4.09 8.88 4.19
C GLY A 75 -4.70 7.75 3.36
N LEU A 76 -3.85 6.86 2.82
CA LEU A 76 -4.29 5.66 2.10
C LEU A 76 -5.17 4.76 2.97
N ILE A 77 -4.75 4.43 4.20
CA ILE A 77 -5.52 3.58 5.10
C ILE A 77 -6.87 4.23 5.42
N LYS A 78 -6.92 5.53 5.72
CA LYS A 78 -8.19 6.24 5.98
C LYS A 78 -9.13 6.19 4.77
N ALA A 79 -8.60 6.41 3.57
CA ALA A 79 -9.39 6.38 2.34
C ALA A 79 -9.95 4.99 2.02
N ILE A 80 -9.26 3.92 2.41
CA ILE A 80 -9.62 2.55 2.03
C ILE A 80 -10.44 1.87 3.14
N CYS A 81 -10.00 1.99 4.39
CA CYS A 81 -10.59 1.28 5.53
C CYS A 81 -11.70 2.05 6.27
N ASN A 82 -12.06 3.26 5.82
CA ASN A 82 -13.07 4.09 6.49
C ASN A 82 -12.80 4.32 7.99
N GLU A 83 -11.54 4.30 8.42
CA GLU A 83 -11.18 4.65 9.79
C GLU A 83 -11.29 6.17 9.96
N THR A 84 -12.49 6.64 10.29
CA THR A 84 -12.67 7.93 10.97
C THR A 84 -12.06 7.76 12.35
N GLY A 85 -10.83 8.26 12.53
CA GLY A 85 -10.11 8.15 13.80
C GLY A 85 -11.01 8.49 14.99
N GLY A 86 -10.99 7.62 16.01
CA GLY A 86 -11.58 7.88 17.32
C GLY A 86 -10.78 8.92 18.10
#